data_AF-A0A1I3SGK5-F1
#
_entry.id   AF-A0A1I3SGK5-F1
#
_cell.length_a   1.000
_cell.length_b   1.000
_cell.length_c   1.000
_cell.angle_alpha   90.00
_cell.angle_beta   90.00
_cell.angle_gamma   90.00
#
_symmetry.space_group_name_H-M   'P 1'
#
loop_
_entity.id
_entity.type
_entity.pdbx_description
1 polymer ?
#
loop_
_entity_poly.entity_id
_entity_poly.type
_entity_poly.pdbx_seq_one_letter_code
_entity_poly.pdbx_strand_id
1 'polypeptide(L)'
;MDAPRTEDAGIGELIGQLTEDAKDYARAEVDYFKAVAQAKVTEVKGAAIAAVLALALALAAAIGLIVGAILTLATLVGPGWATLIVVGVSLVVAALLGWAAARGIRKAMGAQA
;
A
#
# COMPACT_ATOMS: atom_id res chain seq x y z
N MET A 1 19.05 67.71 26.24
CA MET A 1 19.57 66.33 26.14
C MET A 1 18.36 65.44 26.01
N ASP A 2 17.96 65.18 24.77
CA ASP A 2 16.78 64.40 24.43
C ASP A 2 17.12 62.92 24.56
N ALA A 3 16.58 62.28 25.59
CA ALA A 3 16.64 60.83 25.72
C ALA A 3 15.67 60.22 24.69
N PRO A 4 16.11 59.26 23.84
CA PRO A 4 15.19 58.54 22.99
C PRO A 4 14.21 57.79 23.89
N ARG A 5 12.91 58.14 23.79
CA ARG A 5 11.83 57.34 24.35
C ARG A 5 11.92 55.98 23.66
N THR A 6 12.50 55.00 24.34
CA THR A 6 12.32 53.61 23.98
C THR A 6 10.84 53.35 24.14
N GLU A 7 10.12 53.39 23.04
CA GLU A 7 8.80 52.80 22.95
C GLU A 7 9.01 51.32 23.28
N ASP A 8 8.78 51.00 24.56
CA ASP A 8 8.63 49.64 25.04
C ASP A 8 7.73 48.95 24.02
N ALA A 9 8.26 47.95 23.31
CA ALA A 9 7.45 47.10 22.45
C ALA A 9 6.25 46.68 23.30
N GLY A 10 5.09 47.26 23.02
CA GLY A 10 3.93 47.13 23.88
C GLY A 10 3.64 45.66 24.06
N ILE A 11 3.13 45.25 25.22
CA ILE A 11 2.79 43.84 25.49
C ILE A 11 1.92 43.24 24.34
N GLY A 12 1.15 44.07 23.62
CA GLY A 12 0.45 43.68 22.39
C GLY A 12 1.34 43.26 21.21
N GLU A 13 2.51 43.88 21.02
CA GLU A 13 3.50 43.53 20.00
C GLU A 13 4.14 42.16 20.29
N LEU A 14 4.49 41.90 21.56
CA LEU A 14 5.02 40.61 22.01
C LEU A 14 3.99 39.48 21.87
N ILE A 15 2.71 39.75 22.18
CA ILE A 15 1.62 38.79 21.98
C ILE A 15 1.36 38.56 20.47
N GLY A 16 1.50 39.60 19.64
CA GLY A 16 1.46 39.51 18.19
C GLY A 16 2.53 38.56 17.66
N GLN A 17 3.79 38.79 18.05
CA GLN A 17 4.93 37.96 17.68
C GLN A 17 4.78 36.50 18.14
N LEU A 18 4.36 36.26 19.38
CA LEU A 18 4.09 34.90 19.87
C LEU A 18 2.99 34.17 19.09
N THR A 19 1.96 34.89 18.65
CA THR A 19 0.87 34.32 17.86
C THR A 19 1.33 34.00 16.44
N GLU A 20 2.22 34.82 15.89
CA GLU A 20 2.83 34.64 14.57
C GLU A 20 3.80 33.44 14.60
N ASP A 21 4.68 33.37 15.60
CA ASP A 21 5.58 32.25 15.86
C ASP A 21 4.82 30.92 16.04
N ALA A 22 3.69 30.94 16.77
CA ALA A 22 2.87 29.75 16.97
C ALA A 22 2.21 29.26 15.66
N LYS A 23 1.78 30.18 14.79
CA LYS A 23 1.24 29.85 13.46
C LYS A 23 2.33 29.28 12.55
N ASP A 24 3.51 29.86 12.58
CA ASP A 24 4.64 29.40 11.78
C ASP A 24 5.13 28.03 12.23
N TYR A 25 5.18 27.78 13.54
CA TYR A 25 5.44 26.46 14.11
C TYR A 25 4.39 25.43 13.67
N ALA A 26 3.10 25.77 13.74
CA ALA A 26 2.03 24.88 13.30
C ALA A 26 2.11 24.57 11.80
N ARG A 27 2.50 25.54 10.96
CA ARG A 27 2.75 25.32 9.53
C ARG A 27 3.94 24.39 9.31
N ALA A 28 5.05 24.60 10.02
CA ALA A 28 6.24 23.77 9.91
C ALA A 28 5.96 22.31 10.24
N GLU A 29 5.14 22.05 11.27
CA GLU A 29 4.76 20.69 11.65
C GLU A 29 3.90 20.02 10.57
N VAL A 30 2.92 20.76 10.01
CA VAL A 30 2.10 20.26 8.89
C VAL A 30 2.95 19.97 7.67
N ASP A 31 3.89 20.84 7.33
CA ASP A 31 4.80 20.67 6.20
C ASP A 31 5.78 19.50 6.43
N TYR A 32 6.23 19.28 7.67
CA TYR A 32 7.02 18.12 8.05
C TYR A 32 6.24 16.81 7.85
N PHE A 33 5.01 16.71 8.38
CA PHE A 33 4.15 15.54 8.17
C PHE A 33 3.88 15.30 6.69
N LYS A 34 3.65 16.36 5.92
CA LYS A 34 3.45 16.29 4.48
C LYS A 34 4.70 15.79 3.75
N ALA A 35 5.88 16.26 4.13
CA ALA A 35 7.16 15.83 3.56
C ALA A 35 7.44 14.35 3.88
N VAL A 36 7.22 13.92 5.13
CA VAL A 36 7.35 12.51 5.53
C VAL A 36 6.37 11.63 4.76
N ALA A 37 5.11 12.04 4.65
CA ALA A 37 4.11 11.31 3.88
C ALA A 37 4.50 11.20 2.40
N GLN A 38 4.95 12.29 1.77
CA GLN A 38 5.39 12.30 0.37
C GLN A 38 6.66 11.47 0.15
N ALA A 39 7.62 11.50 1.06
CA ALA A 39 8.82 10.68 0.99
C ALA A 39 8.46 9.18 1.03
N LYS A 40 7.59 8.77 1.96
CA LYS A 40 7.10 7.39 2.05
C LYS A 40 6.33 6.95 0.82
N VAL A 41 5.46 7.80 0.27
CA VAL A 41 4.71 7.50 -0.95
C VAL A 41 5.64 7.34 -2.15
N THR A 42 6.65 8.19 -2.29
CA THR A 42 7.60 8.13 -3.40
C THR A 42 8.43 6.84 -3.36
N GLU A 43 8.85 6.42 -2.16
CA GLU A 43 9.56 5.15 -1.94
C GLU A 43 8.71 3.93 -2.33
N VAL A 44 7.43 3.90 -1.97
CA VAL A 44 6.57 2.73 -2.25
C VAL A 44 5.93 2.75 -3.63
N LYS A 45 5.84 3.89 -4.32
CA LYS A 45 5.16 3.99 -5.62
C LYS A 45 5.77 3.07 -6.67
N GLY A 46 7.10 3.02 -6.75
CA GLY A 46 7.80 2.13 -7.68
C GLY A 46 7.52 0.65 -7.38
N ALA A 47 7.62 0.25 -6.11
CA ALA A 47 7.31 -1.10 -5.66
C ALA A 47 5.83 -1.47 -5.88
N ALA A 48 4.90 -0.55 -5.66
CA ALA A 48 3.47 -0.74 -5.88
C ALA A 48 3.15 -0.96 -7.36
N ILE A 49 3.71 -0.15 -8.26
CA ILE A 49 3.54 -0.34 -9.71
C ILE A 49 4.11 -1.68 -10.15
N ALA A 50 5.31 -2.02 -9.70
CA ALA A 50 5.93 -3.31 -10.00
C ALA A 50 5.08 -4.49 -9.49
N ALA A 51 4.52 -4.39 -8.28
CA ALA A 51 3.64 -5.40 -7.70
C ALA A 51 2.34 -5.56 -8.51
N VAL A 52 1.71 -4.46 -8.95
CA VAL A 52 0.52 -4.49 -9.80
C VAL A 52 0.82 -5.16 -11.14
N LEU A 53 1.93 -4.79 -11.79
CA LEU A 53 2.35 -5.41 -13.05
C LEU A 53 2.67 -6.89 -12.89
N ALA A 54 3.37 -7.26 -11.82
CA ALA A 54 3.67 -8.65 -11.50
C ALA A 54 2.40 -9.46 -11.26
N LEU A 55 1.42 -8.92 -10.52
CA LEU A 55 0.14 -9.57 -10.30
C LEU A 55 -0.67 -9.73 -11.60
N ALA A 56 -0.69 -8.70 -12.45
CA ALA A 56 -1.35 -8.77 -13.75
C ALA A 56 -0.72 -9.83 -14.66
N LEU A 57 0.61 -9.91 -14.71
CA LEU A 57 1.34 -10.93 -15.46
C LEU A 57 1.11 -12.34 -14.89
N ALA A 58 1.13 -12.49 -13.56
CA ALA A 58 0.83 -13.76 -12.90
C ALA A 58 -0.58 -14.24 -13.22
N LEU A 59 -1.58 -13.33 -13.22
CA LEU A 59 -2.95 -13.66 -13.62
C LEU A 59 -3.03 -14.09 -15.09
N ALA A 60 -2.41 -13.33 -16.00
CA ALA A 60 -2.39 -13.67 -17.42
C ALA A 60 -1.72 -15.04 -17.67
N ALA A 61 -0.60 -15.31 -17.00
CA ALA A 61 0.09 -16.59 -17.06
C ALA A 61 -0.76 -17.73 -16.51
N ALA A 62 -1.46 -17.52 -15.38
CA ALA A 62 -2.36 -18.53 -14.81
C ALA A 62 -3.51 -18.89 -15.78
N ILE A 63 -4.12 -17.88 -16.41
CA ILE A 63 -5.14 -18.10 -17.45
C ILE A 63 -4.53 -18.89 -18.62
N GLY A 64 -3.37 -18.48 -19.12
CA GLY A 64 -2.68 -19.16 -20.22
C GLY A 64 -2.33 -20.62 -19.91
N LEU A 65 -1.87 -20.91 -18.68
CA LEU A 65 -1.59 -22.27 -18.22
C LEU A 65 -2.86 -23.12 -18.14
N ILE A 66 -3.96 -22.58 -17.61
CA ILE A 66 -5.23 -23.30 -17.55
C ILE A 66 -5.73 -23.61 -18.97
N VAL A 67 -5.76 -22.62 -19.85
CA VAL A 67 -6.20 -22.81 -21.25
C VAL A 67 -5.30 -23.80 -21.97
N GLY A 68 -3.97 -23.65 -21.88
CA GLY A 68 -3.01 -24.56 -22.50
C GLY A 68 -3.14 -25.99 -21.99
N ALA A 69 -3.34 -26.18 -20.67
CA ALA A 69 -3.58 -27.49 -20.07
C ALA A 69 -4.89 -28.12 -20.58
N ILE A 70 -5.97 -27.34 -20.67
CA ILE A 70 -7.25 -27.82 -21.22
C ILE A 70 -7.07 -28.25 -22.67
N LEU A 71 -6.45 -27.43 -23.53
CA LEU A 71 -6.25 -27.75 -24.94
C LEU A 71 -5.38 -28.99 -25.14
N THR A 72 -4.32 -29.13 -24.35
CA THR A 72 -3.44 -30.30 -24.38
C THR A 72 -4.21 -31.55 -23.97
N LEU A 73 -4.92 -31.51 -22.84
CA LEU A 73 -5.63 -32.66 -22.29
C LEU A 73 -6.88 -33.01 -23.12
N ALA A 74 -7.50 -32.03 -23.78
CA ALA A 74 -8.64 -32.23 -24.66
C ALA A 74 -8.32 -33.18 -25.81
N THR A 75 -7.06 -33.26 -26.25
CA THR A 75 -6.63 -34.22 -27.29
C THR A 75 -6.64 -35.68 -26.82
N LEU A 76 -6.63 -35.94 -25.50
CA LEU A 76 -6.64 -37.29 -24.93
C LEU A 76 -8.03 -37.73 -24.45
N VAL A 77 -8.76 -36.85 -23.75
CA VAL A 77 -10.01 -37.21 -23.05
C VAL A 77 -11.24 -36.45 -23.57
N GLY A 78 -11.06 -35.60 -24.58
CA GLY A 78 -12.09 -34.71 -25.10
C GLY A 78 -12.23 -33.41 -24.28
N PRO A 79 -12.79 -32.35 -24.89
CA PRO A 79 -12.78 -30.99 -24.33
C PRO A 79 -13.61 -30.84 -23.05
N GLY A 80 -14.73 -31.56 -22.93
CA GLY A 80 -15.59 -31.49 -21.75
C GLY A 80 -14.89 -32.03 -20.49
N TRP A 81 -14.35 -33.24 -20.58
CA TRP A 81 -13.64 -33.88 -19.47
C TRP A 81 -12.33 -33.16 -19.13
N ALA A 82 -11.59 -32.68 -20.13
CA ALA A 82 -10.38 -31.90 -19.91
C ALA A 82 -10.66 -30.62 -19.10
N THR A 83 -11.73 -29.89 -19.44
CA THR A 83 -12.14 -28.69 -18.71
C THR A 83 -12.50 -29.01 -17.26
N LEU A 84 -13.29 -30.06 -17.03
CA LEU A 84 -13.70 -30.46 -15.68
C LEU A 84 -12.50 -30.84 -14.81
N ILE A 85 -11.56 -31.62 -15.36
CA ILE A 85 -10.34 -32.04 -14.65
C ILE A 85 -9.47 -30.83 -14.29
N VAL A 86 -9.15 -29.97 -15.26
CA VAL A 86 -8.22 -28.86 -15.03
C VAL A 86 -8.82 -27.83 -14.08
N VAL A 87 -10.10 -27.51 -14.22
CA VAL A 87 -10.81 -26.58 -13.30
C VAL A 87 -10.88 -27.20 -11.91
N GLY A 88 -11.24 -28.48 -11.80
CA GLY A 88 -11.30 -29.19 -10.52
C GLY A 88 -9.97 -29.17 -9.78
N VAL A 89 -8.86 -29.50 -10.46
CA VAL A 89 -7.52 -29.45 -9.88
C VAL A 89 -7.13 -28.03 -9.49
N SER A 90 -7.41 -27.03 -10.33
CA SER A 90 -7.09 -25.63 -10.06
C SER A 90 -7.82 -25.10 -8.81
N LEU A 91 -9.09 -25.49 -8.63
CA LEU A 91 -9.88 -25.13 -7.45
C LEU A 91 -9.32 -25.79 -6.17
N VAL A 92 -8.90 -27.05 -6.24
CA VAL A 92 -8.26 -27.73 -5.11
C VAL A 92 -6.97 -27.01 -4.72
N VAL A 93 -6.11 -26.67 -5.69
CA VAL A 93 -4.88 -25.92 -5.44
C VAL A 93 -5.19 -24.55 -4.82
N ALA A 94 -6.16 -23.81 -5.36
CA ALA A 94 -6.57 -22.52 -4.83
C ALA A 94 -7.09 -22.62 -3.38
N ALA A 95 -7.88 -23.64 -3.06
CA ALA A 95 -8.37 -23.89 -1.72
C ALA A 95 -7.24 -24.18 -0.72
N LEU A 96 -6.25 -24.99 -1.12
CA LEU A 96 -5.08 -25.30 -0.29
C LEU A 96 -4.23 -24.06 -0.02
N LEU A 97 -3.97 -23.25 -1.05
CA LEU A 97 -3.22 -22.00 -0.91
C LEU A 97 -3.96 -20.99 -0.03
N GLY A 98 -5.27 -20.83 -0.24
CA GLY A 98 -6.11 -19.96 0.58
C GLY A 98 -6.14 -20.39 2.05
N TRP A 99 -6.19 -21.70 2.30
CA TRP A 99 -6.13 -22.24 3.66
C TRP A 99 -4.76 -22.01 4.32
N ALA A 100 -3.66 -22.23 3.59
CA ALA A 100 -2.31 -21.96 4.08
C ALA A 100 -2.10 -20.47 4.40
N ALA A 101 -2.56 -19.58 3.52
CA ALA A 101 -2.50 -18.13 3.73
C ALA A 101 -3.32 -17.73 4.96
N ALA A 102 -4.55 -18.21 5.09
CA ALA A 102 -5.40 -17.93 6.25
C ALA A 102 -4.75 -18.41 7.56
N ARG A 103 -4.12 -19.59 7.55
CA ARG A 103 -3.40 -20.12 8.72
C ARG A 103 -2.19 -19.28 9.08
N GLY A 104 -1.43 -18.81 8.09
CA GLY A 104 -0.30 -17.90 8.29
C GLY A 104 -0.73 -16.59 8.93
N ILE A 105 -1.79 -15.96 8.42
CA ILE A 105 -2.33 -14.70 8.95
C ILE A 105 -2.84 -14.90 10.37
N ARG A 106 -3.59 -15.97 10.65
CA ARG A 106 -4.06 -16.29 12.02
C ARG A 106 -2.89 -16.49 12.99
N LYS A 107 -1.81 -17.16 12.56
CA LYS A 107 -0.60 -17.32 13.39
C LYS A 107 0.07 -15.98 13.68
N ALA A 108 0.17 -15.10 12.69
CA ALA A 108 0.77 -13.78 12.86
C ALA A 108 -0.06 -12.89 13.81
N MET A 109 -1.39 -12.93 13.72
CA MET A 109 -2.28 -12.17 14.61
C MET A 109 -2.35 -12.78 16.02
N GLY A 110 -2.37 -14.11 16.14
CA GLY A 110 -2.38 -14.80 17.43
C GLY A 110 -1.05 -14.81 18.17
N ALA A 111 0.06 -14.46 17.50
CA ALA A 111 1.37 -14.28 18.13
C ALA A 111 1.55 -12.90 18.80
N GLN A 112 0.57 -11.99 18.66
CA GLN A 112 0.57 -10.66 19.29
C GLN A 112 -0.47 -10.52 20.43
N ALA A 113 -1.07 -11.62 20.88
CA ALA A 113 -2.03 -11.67 21.99
C ALA A 113 -1.43 -12.37 23.21
#